data_AF-A0A833TJQ8-F1
#
_entry.id   AF-A0A833TJQ8-F1
#
_cell.length_a   1.000
_cell.length_b   1.000
_cell.length_c   1.000
_cell.angle_alpha   90.00
_cell.angle_beta   90.00
_cell.angle_gamma   90.00
#
_symmetry.space_group_name_H-M   'P 1'
#
loop_
_entity.id
_entity.type
_entity.pdbx_description
1 polymer ?
#
loop_
_entity_poly.entity_id
_entity_poly.type
_entity_poly.pdbx_seq_one_letter_code
_entity_poly.pdbx_strand_id
1 'polypeptide(L)'
;MSCGTREALVFGMGLITGTGTTLTGKILYGVDSVGLDGEVRKFEKPIFQTWLMFLAMVFALPIHWAYHYYVERQWRNNRNGMKYRYRIPGKMYFLLALPAAFDLLATFVANIGLLYVTVSVFQLMKCTVIIFVALLKVFVLKDRLRSYMWIGIGLNMLAALMVGATSLADSDSQDNNSANQHPAFGVFMVVLSCAIQAVQYVLEEKLMDEGDSAPPLVVVGMEGVWGLILTSFVVYPIAYLVPGNDLGSHERFDDAYQMLMNSGLAQMAVLIYLLVIMGYNVFAVSVTYLLNSIWHAILDNFRPITVWATDLMLFYFFTQGEFGERWTIWSWLQLVGMLTLLAGTAVYNGTLRLPGFVYLEPLDEAMTPIRTPEALTASAFSRSPLITRNAMKAAEIARRTPNPNDRDRVRREFMTEYQPLADSESRRRIDPAGHTYGSLET
;
A
#
# COMPACT_ATOMS: atom_id res chain seq x y z
N MET A 1 7.32 25.40 -3.25
CA MET A 1 8.00 24.16 -2.79
C MET A 1 8.94 23.72 -3.89
N SER A 2 10.25 23.95 -3.75
CA SER A 2 11.25 23.42 -4.68
C SER A 2 11.47 21.96 -4.32
N CYS A 3 11.05 21.03 -5.18
CA CYS A 3 11.36 19.61 -5.03
C CYS A 3 12.86 19.46 -5.31
N GLY A 4 13.64 19.09 -4.30
CA GLY A 4 15.07 18.84 -4.51
C GLY A 4 15.27 17.66 -5.47
N THR A 5 16.45 17.60 -6.11
CA THR A 5 16.77 16.56 -7.09
C THR A 5 16.67 15.15 -6.50
N ARG A 6 16.91 14.99 -5.19
CA ARG A 6 16.84 13.69 -4.49
C ARG A 6 15.40 13.22 -4.31
N GLU A 7 14.51 14.14 -3.93
CA GLU A 7 13.09 13.89 -3.73
C GLU A 7 12.42 13.51 -5.05
N ALA A 8 12.75 14.24 -6.13
CA ALA A 8 12.26 13.93 -7.47
C ALA A 8 12.77 12.57 -7.97
N LEU A 9 14.03 12.22 -7.71
CA LEU A 9 14.58 10.90 -8.05
C LEU A 9 13.89 9.77 -7.30
N VAL A 10 13.67 9.91 -5.99
CA VAL A 10 12.99 8.88 -5.18
C VAL A 10 11.54 8.71 -5.61
N PHE A 11 10.84 9.81 -5.90
CA PHE A 11 9.49 9.75 -6.46
C PHE A 11 9.45 9.05 -7.83
N GLY A 12 10.37 9.41 -8.74
CA GLY A 12 10.48 8.77 -10.06
C GLY A 12 10.80 7.27 -9.97
N MET A 13 11.73 6.88 -9.09
CA MET A 13 12.08 5.47 -8.87
C MET A 13 10.92 4.69 -8.26
N GLY A 14 10.16 5.28 -7.32
CA GLY A 14 8.97 4.66 -6.77
C GLY A 14 7.87 4.46 -7.82
N LEU A 15 7.71 5.40 -8.74
CA LEU A 15 6.78 5.29 -9.86
C LEU A 15 7.21 4.18 -10.82
N ILE A 16 8.47 4.18 -11.28
CA ILE A 16 9.01 3.16 -12.19
C ILE A 16 8.89 1.76 -11.58
N THR A 17 9.27 1.59 -10.31
CA THR A 17 9.15 0.29 -9.64
C THR A 17 7.68 -0.10 -9.46
N GLY A 18 6.80 0.83 -9.10
CA GLY A 18 5.36 0.56 -9.02
C GLY A 18 4.73 0.16 -10.36
N THR A 19 5.13 0.77 -11.48
CA THR A 19 4.68 0.38 -12.82
C THR A 19 5.22 -0.99 -13.20
N GLY A 20 6.50 -1.24 -12.90
CA GLY A 20 7.16 -2.50 -13.20
C GLY A 20 6.58 -3.69 -12.44
N THR A 21 6.03 -3.52 -11.22
CA THR A 21 5.38 -4.62 -10.50
C THR A 21 4.20 -5.17 -11.28
N THR A 22 3.36 -4.30 -11.84
CA THR A 22 2.13 -4.71 -12.54
C THR A 22 2.47 -5.28 -13.92
N LEU A 23 3.38 -4.63 -14.66
CA LEU A 23 3.79 -5.10 -15.99
C LEU A 23 4.52 -6.43 -15.94
N THR A 24 5.51 -6.58 -15.06
CA THR A 24 6.31 -7.81 -14.98
C THR A 24 5.44 -9.00 -14.54
N GLY A 25 4.45 -8.77 -13.68
CA GLY A 25 3.45 -9.80 -13.33
C GLY A 25 2.65 -10.28 -14.55
N LYS A 26 2.16 -9.37 -15.40
CA LYS A 26 1.44 -9.74 -16.63
C LYS A 26 2.35 -10.41 -17.65
N ILE A 27 3.58 -9.92 -17.82
CA ILE A 27 4.58 -10.51 -18.71
C ILE A 27 4.85 -11.95 -18.27
N LEU A 28 4.98 -12.19 -16.96
CA LEU A 28 5.17 -13.53 -16.41
C LEU A 28 4.04 -14.48 -16.85
N TYR A 29 2.77 -14.09 -16.74
CA TYR A 29 1.65 -14.90 -17.26
C TYR A 29 1.71 -15.17 -18.78
N GLY A 30 2.37 -14.30 -19.54
CA GLY A 30 2.53 -14.46 -20.98
C GLY A 30 3.70 -15.36 -21.40
N VAL A 31 4.54 -15.82 -20.47
CA VAL A 31 5.71 -16.66 -20.80
C VAL A 31 5.28 -18.11 -21.03
N ASP A 32 5.63 -18.65 -22.19
CA ASP A 32 5.50 -20.08 -22.48
C ASP A 32 6.60 -20.88 -21.77
N SER A 33 6.20 -21.97 -21.11
CA SER A 33 7.12 -22.88 -20.42
C SER A 33 6.58 -24.31 -20.39
N VAL A 34 7.49 -25.27 -20.23
CA VAL A 34 7.18 -26.70 -20.25
C VAL A 34 6.84 -27.18 -18.84
N GLY A 35 5.61 -27.68 -18.66
CA GLY A 35 5.11 -28.23 -17.40
C GLY A 35 5.66 -29.61 -17.05
N LEU A 36 5.19 -30.16 -15.93
CA LEU A 36 5.47 -31.52 -15.44
C LEU A 36 4.97 -32.62 -16.38
N ASP A 37 3.90 -32.36 -17.12
CA ASP A 37 3.35 -33.24 -18.16
C ASP A 37 4.15 -33.22 -19.47
N GLY A 38 5.13 -32.32 -19.60
CA GLY A 38 5.90 -32.13 -20.82
C GLY A 38 5.18 -31.27 -21.88
N GLU A 39 3.99 -30.75 -21.57
CA GLU A 39 3.24 -29.87 -22.47
C GLU A 39 3.69 -28.41 -22.31
N VAL A 40 3.69 -27.67 -23.42
CA VAL A 40 3.99 -26.23 -23.41
C VAL A 40 2.72 -25.48 -23.01
N ARG A 41 2.78 -24.73 -21.91
CA ARG A 41 1.68 -23.90 -21.42
C ARG A 41 2.20 -22.52 -21.00
N LYS A 42 1.32 -21.53 -21.08
CA LYS A 42 1.57 -20.22 -20.49
C LYS A 42 1.69 -20.34 -18.98
N PHE A 43 2.55 -19.54 -18.37
CA PHE A 43 2.78 -19.51 -16.93
C PHE A 43 1.61 -18.83 -16.19
N GLU A 44 0.38 -19.30 -16.37
CA GLU A 44 -0.83 -18.74 -15.75
C GLU A 44 -1.02 -19.30 -14.32
N LYS A 45 -0.09 -18.97 -13.42
CA LYS A 45 -0.04 -19.50 -12.04
C LYS A 45 -0.28 -18.39 -11.00
N PRO A 46 -1.54 -17.99 -10.74
CA PRO A 46 -1.87 -16.87 -9.85
C PRO A 46 -1.50 -17.08 -8.38
N ILE A 47 -1.55 -18.31 -7.86
CA ILE A 47 -1.18 -18.59 -6.48
C ILE A 47 0.35 -18.47 -6.34
N PHE A 48 1.10 -18.96 -7.32
CA PHE A 48 2.56 -18.83 -7.36
C PHE A 48 3.01 -17.38 -7.48
N GLN A 49 2.35 -16.56 -8.30
CA GLN A 49 2.65 -15.14 -8.36
C GLN A 49 2.38 -14.43 -7.01
N THR A 50 1.27 -14.78 -6.34
CA THR A 50 0.95 -14.29 -4.99
C THR A 50 2.03 -14.70 -3.99
N TRP A 51 2.50 -15.94 -4.06
CA TRP A 51 3.60 -16.45 -3.25
C TRP A 51 4.90 -15.67 -3.48
N LEU A 52 5.25 -15.39 -4.73
CA LEU A 52 6.42 -14.56 -5.09
C LEU A 52 6.28 -13.12 -4.57
N MET A 53 5.08 -12.54 -4.58
CA MET A 53 4.84 -11.22 -4.04
C MET A 53 5.12 -11.17 -2.53
N PHE A 54 4.60 -12.12 -1.76
CA PHE A 54 4.89 -12.22 -0.33
C PHE A 54 6.37 -12.50 -0.06
N LEU A 55 7.02 -13.33 -0.89
CA LEU A 55 8.46 -13.55 -0.81
C LEU A 55 9.25 -12.25 -0.98
N ALA A 56 8.88 -11.43 -1.96
CA ALA A 56 9.50 -10.14 -2.18
C ALA A 56 9.30 -9.17 -1.00
N MET A 57 8.13 -9.18 -0.36
CA MET A 57 7.85 -8.37 0.83
C MET A 57 8.72 -8.76 2.02
N VAL A 58 9.04 -10.04 2.22
CA VAL A 58 9.92 -10.48 3.33
C VAL A 58 11.30 -9.81 3.29
N PHE A 59 11.82 -9.50 2.09
CA PHE A 59 13.10 -8.79 1.95
C PHE A 59 13.08 -7.36 2.54
N ALA A 60 11.92 -6.80 2.85
CA ALA A 60 11.80 -5.57 3.61
C ALA A 60 12.42 -5.68 5.03
N LEU A 61 12.34 -6.84 5.69
CA LEU A 61 12.86 -7.04 7.06
C LEU A 61 14.40 -6.95 7.13
N PRO A 62 15.17 -7.69 6.29
CA PRO A 62 16.62 -7.50 6.23
C PRO A 62 17.03 -6.07 5.92
N ILE A 63 16.34 -5.38 5.01
CA ILE A 63 16.64 -3.98 4.66
C ILE A 63 16.42 -3.07 5.87
N HIS A 64 15.32 -3.26 6.60
CA HIS A 64 15.05 -2.53 7.83
C HIS A 64 16.13 -2.77 8.90
N TRP A 65 16.52 -4.03 9.12
CA TRP A 65 17.57 -4.36 10.08
C TRP A 65 18.94 -3.84 9.67
N ALA A 66 19.30 -3.90 8.38
CA ALA A 66 20.55 -3.34 7.88
C ALA A 66 20.60 -1.82 8.05
N TYR A 67 19.49 -1.13 7.75
CA TYR A 67 19.35 0.31 7.98
C TYR A 67 19.49 0.65 9.47
N HIS A 68 18.77 -0.04 10.34
CA HIS A 68 18.83 0.20 11.78
C HIS A 68 20.23 -0.10 12.35
N TYR A 69 20.87 -1.18 11.90
CA TYR A 69 22.23 -1.53 12.28
C TYR A 69 23.24 -0.45 11.85
N TYR A 70 23.09 0.09 10.63
CA TYR A 70 23.94 1.17 10.14
C TYR A 70 23.76 2.46 10.96
N VAL A 71 22.52 2.84 11.25
CA VAL A 71 22.20 4.01 12.09
C VAL A 71 22.72 3.81 13.52
N GLU A 72 22.54 2.63 14.11
CA GLU A 72 23.04 2.32 15.46
C GLU A 72 24.57 2.33 15.52
N ARG A 73 25.25 1.89 14.45
CA ARG A 73 26.71 1.97 14.33
C ARG A 73 27.20 3.42 14.24
N GLN A 74 26.52 4.27 13.47
CA GLN A 74 26.83 5.71 13.41
C GLN A 74 26.61 6.38 14.77
N TRP A 75 25.52 6.03 15.46
CA TRP A 75 25.23 6.52 16.81
C TRP A 75 26.29 6.08 17.82
N ARG A 76 26.72 4.82 17.80
CA ARG A 76 27.76 4.32 18.71
C ARG A 76 29.09 5.04 18.53
N ASN A 77 29.38 5.52 17.31
CA ASN A 77 30.54 6.36 17.02
C ASN A 77 30.33 7.83 17.44
N ASN A 78 29.11 8.36 17.37
CA ASN A 78 28.75 9.71 17.82
C ASN A 78 28.14 9.70 19.23
N ARG A 79 28.99 9.82 20.26
CA ARG A 79 28.66 9.70 21.71
C ARG A 79 27.59 10.66 22.28
N ASN A 80 26.96 11.50 21.46
CA ASN A 80 26.07 12.59 21.89
C ASN A 80 24.59 12.42 21.51
N GLY A 81 24.16 11.27 20.99
CA GLY A 81 22.74 11.03 20.68
C GLY A 81 21.99 10.28 21.79
N MET A 82 20.68 10.50 21.93
CA MET A 82 19.80 9.63 22.73
C MET A 82 19.60 8.28 22.01
N LYS A 83 19.65 7.16 22.75
CA LYS A 83 19.35 5.83 22.21
C LYS A 83 17.84 5.70 22.01
N TYR A 84 17.35 5.74 20.78
CA TYR A 84 15.96 5.36 20.48
C TYR A 84 15.81 3.86 20.76
N ARG A 85 15.20 3.51 21.90
CA ARG A 85 14.88 2.12 22.24
C ARG A 85 13.54 1.79 21.61
N TYR A 86 13.56 1.51 20.32
CA TYR A 86 12.37 1.06 19.61
C TYR A 86 12.12 -0.43 19.94
N ARG A 87 11.02 -0.74 20.64
CA ARG A 87 10.65 -2.12 20.96
C ARG A 87 9.23 -2.39 20.52
N ILE A 88 9.08 -3.04 19.35
CA ILE A 88 7.78 -3.54 18.91
C ILE A 88 7.33 -4.61 19.92
N PRO A 89 6.13 -4.49 20.51
CA PRO A 89 5.63 -5.53 21.39
C PRO A 89 5.46 -6.83 20.60
N GLY A 90 5.92 -7.96 21.17
CA GLY A 90 5.86 -9.28 20.53
C GLY A 90 4.47 -9.65 19.99
N LYS A 91 3.41 -9.14 20.65
CA LYS A 91 2.01 -9.33 20.26
C LYS A 91 1.70 -8.71 18.89
N MET A 92 2.25 -7.54 18.56
CA MET A 92 2.02 -6.84 17.29
C MET A 92 2.38 -7.73 16.09
N TYR A 93 3.49 -8.48 16.19
CA TYR A 93 3.91 -9.42 15.16
C TYR A 93 2.87 -10.49 14.86
N PHE A 94 2.14 -10.98 15.87
CA PHE A 94 1.07 -11.96 15.68
C PHE A 94 -0.25 -11.32 15.25
N LEU A 95 -0.55 -10.10 15.72
CA LEU A 95 -1.75 -9.37 15.28
C LEU A 95 -1.72 -9.00 13.79
N LEU A 96 -0.52 -8.79 13.23
CA LEU A 96 -0.32 -8.55 11.79
C LEU A 96 -0.69 -9.75 10.89
N ALA A 97 -0.89 -10.95 11.46
CA ALA A 97 -1.36 -12.10 10.71
C ALA A 97 -2.77 -11.90 10.15
N LEU A 98 -3.62 -11.12 10.84
CA LEU A 98 -5.00 -10.87 10.42
C LEU A 98 -5.06 -9.96 9.18
N PRO A 99 -4.42 -8.76 9.15
CA PRO A 99 -4.26 -8.00 7.92
C PRO A 99 -3.66 -8.81 6.77
N ALA A 100 -2.61 -9.60 7.03
CA ALA A 100 -1.96 -10.43 6.02
C ALA A 100 -2.91 -11.47 5.39
N ALA A 101 -3.85 -12.03 6.17
CA ALA A 101 -4.86 -12.94 5.64
C ALA A 101 -5.84 -12.24 4.69
N PHE A 102 -6.24 -11.00 5.00
CA PHE A 102 -7.08 -10.20 4.11
C PHE A 102 -6.31 -9.75 2.86
N ASP A 103 -5.02 -9.40 2.98
CA ASP A 103 -4.17 -9.05 1.83
C ASP A 103 -3.99 -10.24 0.88
N LEU A 104 -3.76 -11.44 1.43
CA LEU A 104 -3.70 -12.69 0.67
C LEU A 104 -5.00 -12.95 -0.08
N LEU A 105 -6.14 -12.84 0.60
CA LEU A 105 -7.45 -13.06 -0.01
C LEU A 105 -7.75 -12.02 -1.09
N ALA A 106 -7.49 -10.74 -0.81
CA ALA A 106 -7.67 -9.65 -1.77
C ALA A 106 -6.78 -9.85 -3.01
N THR A 107 -5.50 -10.15 -2.81
CA THR A 107 -4.54 -10.36 -3.90
C THR A 107 -4.92 -11.58 -4.75
N PHE A 108 -5.34 -12.69 -4.12
CA PHE A 108 -5.78 -13.87 -4.85
C PHE A 108 -6.98 -13.55 -5.76
N VAL A 109 -8.02 -12.91 -5.21
CA VAL A 109 -9.21 -12.50 -5.98
C VAL A 109 -8.85 -11.48 -7.07
N ALA A 110 -7.93 -10.55 -6.79
CA ALA A 110 -7.43 -9.59 -7.78
C ALA A 110 -6.69 -10.29 -8.93
N ASN A 111 -5.83 -11.28 -8.62
CA ASN A 111 -5.08 -12.02 -9.62
C ASN A 111 -5.99 -12.89 -10.51
N ILE A 112 -7.08 -13.45 -9.97
CA ILE A 112 -8.13 -14.08 -10.80
C ILE A 112 -8.74 -13.03 -11.74
N GLY A 113 -9.07 -11.84 -11.24
CA GLY A 113 -9.59 -10.74 -12.06
C GLY A 113 -8.63 -10.35 -13.19
N LEU A 114 -7.33 -10.28 -12.91
CA LEU A 114 -6.26 -9.93 -13.86
C LEU A 114 -6.16 -10.89 -15.05
N LEU A 115 -6.60 -12.16 -14.91
CA LEU A 115 -6.63 -13.12 -16.03
C LEU A 115 -7.70 -12.77 -17.08
N TYR A 116 -8.75 -12.02 -16.71
CA TYR A 116 -9.90 -11.72 -17.56
C TYR A 116 -9.99 -10.26 -18.02
N VAL A 117 -9.12 -9.37 -17.52
CA VAL A 117 -9.14 -7.94 -17.87
C VAL A 117 -7.74 -7.46 -18.29
N THR A 118 -7.69 -6.36 -19.04
CA THR A 118 -6.42 -5.71 -19.38
C THR A 118 -5.76 -5.12 -18.13
N VAL A 119 -4.43 -5.01 -18.15
CA VAL A 119 -3.64 -4.47 -17.02
C VAL A 119 -4.01 -3.04 -16.70
N SER A 120 -4.35 -2.25 -17.72
CA SER A 120 -4.79 -0.87 -17.57
C SER A 120 -6.13 -0.79 -16.82
N VAL A 121 -7.13 -1.57 -17.23
CA VAL A 121 -8.42 -1.67 -16.54
C VAL A 121 -8.24 -2.20 -15.12
N PHE A 122 -7.43 -3.25 -14.93
CA PHE A 122 -7.10 -3.78 -13.60
C PHE A 122 -6.57 -2.69 -12.67
N GLN A 123 -5.54 -1.97 -13.11
CA GLN A 123 -4.87 -0.96 -12.30
C GLN A 123 -5.78 0.23 -11.98
N LEU A 124 -6.66 0.63 -12.92
CA LEU A 124 -7.62 1.70 -12.71
C LEU A 124 -8.78 1.29 -11.81
N MET A 125 -9.29 0.07 -11.96
CA MET A 125 -10.32 -0.46 -11.08
C MET A 125 -9.81 -0.67 -9.66
N LYS A 126 -8.51 -0.94 -9.45
CA LYS A 126 -7.92 -0.97 -8.10
C LYS A 126 -7.99 0.36 -7.35
N CYS A 127 -8.01 1.49 -8.06
CA CYS A 127 -8.16 2.81 -7.43
C CYS A 127 -9.56 3.02 -6.80
N THR A 128 -10.53 2.17 -7.11
CA THR A 128 -11.89 2.24 -6.52
C THR A 128 -11.95 1.81 -5.06
N VAL A 129 -10.86 1.23 -4.53
CA VAL A 129 -10.72 0.88 -3.11
C VAL A 129 -11.03 2.06 -2.18
N ILE A 130 -10.77 3.31 -2.63
CA ILE A 130 -11.13 4.56 -1.94
C ILE A 130 -12.57 4.61 -1.45
N ILE A 131 -13.50 4.09 -2.26
CA ILE A 131 -14.93 4.12 -1.99
C ILE A 131 -15.24 3.22 -0.80
N PHE A 132 -14.75 1.98 -0.84
CA PHE A 132 -14.95 0.99 0.22
C PHE A 132 -14.25 1.39 1.51
N VAL A 133 -13.03 1.91 1.44
CA VAL A 133 -12.29 2.39 2.63
C VAL A 133 -13.05 3.51 3.30
N ALA A 134 -13.50 4.52 2.54
CA ALA A 134 -14.23 5.65 3.10
C ALA A 134 -15.54 5.20 3.79
N LEU A 135 -16.28 4.28 3.17
CA LEU A 135 -17.49 3.70 3.77
C LEU A 135 -17.17 2.93 5.06
N LEU A 136 -16.18 2.04 5.03
CA LEU A 136 -15.78 1.26 6.20
C LEU A 136 -15.24 2.14 7.33
N LYS A 137 -14.51 3.23 7.05
CA LYS A 137 -14.08 4.18 8.09
C LYS A 137 -15.28 4.87 8.76
N VAL A 138 -16.31 5.24 8.00
CA VAL A 138 -17.54 5.80 8.58
C VAL A 138 -18.28 4.78 9.44
N PHE A 139 -18.38 3.52 9.00
CA PHE A 139 -19.12 2.49 9.73
C PHE A 139 -18.35 1.92 10.95
N VAL A 140 -17.07 1.59 10.78
CA VAL A 140 -16.25 0.88 11.78
C VAL A 140 -15.59 1.86 12.76
N LEU A 141 -14.93 2.91 12.25
CA LEU A 141 -14.19 3.89 13.07
C LEU A 141 -15.08 5.04 13.57
N LYS A 142 -16.32 5.13 13.05
CA LYS A 142 -17.29 6.21 13.30
C LYS A 142 -16.72 7.58 12.94
N ASP A 143 -15.91 7.62 11.89
CA ASP A 143 -15.30 8.85 11.41
C ASP A 143 -16.34 9.72 10.69
N ARG A 144 -16.24 11.04 10.88
CA ARG A 144 -17.09 12.01 10.17
C ARG A 144 -16.36 12.54 8.95
N LEU A 145 -16.70 12.02 7.77
CA LEU A 145 -16.24 12.56 6.49
C LEU A 145 -16.85 13.93 6.23
N ARG A 146 -16.04 14.86 5.71
CA ARG A 146 -16.51 16.19 5.31
C ARG A 146 -17.28 16.11 4.00
N SER A 147 -18.16 17.09 3.75
CA SER A 147 -19.01 17.13 2.56
C SER A 147 -18.24 17.11 1.23
N TYR A 148 -17.06 17.75 1.14
CA TYR A 148 -16.25 17.70 -0.08
C TYR A 148 -15.63 16.31 -0.35
N MET A 149 -15.39 15.51 0.70
CA MET A 149 -14.86 14.15 0.55
C MET A 149 -15.89 13.24 -0.12
N TRP A 150 -17.18 13.42 0.17
CA TRP A 150 -18.26 12.71 -0.51
C TRP A 150 -18.34 13.03 -2.01
N ILE A 151 -18.04 14.27 -2.40
CA ILE A 151 -17.95 14.65 -3.82
C ILE A 151 -16.79 13.91 -4.49
N GLY A 152 -15.62 13.85 -3.83
CA GLY A 152 -14.46 13.10 -4.34
C GLY A 152 -14.76 11.60 -4.50
N ILE A 153 -15.45 10.98 -3.52
CA ILE A 153 -15.92 9.59 -3.61
C ILE A 153 -16.87 9.40 -4.80
N GLY A 154 -17.82 10.31 -4.99
CA GLY A 154 -18.76 10.26 -6.12
C GLY A 154 -18.07 10.34 -7.48
N LEU A 155 -17.07 11.22 -7.62
CA LEU A 155 -16.26 11.31 -8.84
C LEU A 155 -15.46 10.04 -9.11
N ASN A 156 -14.87 9.43 -8.06
CA ASN A 156 -14.16 8.16 -8.20
C ASN A 156 -15.10 6.99 -8.54
N MET A 157 -16.33 7.01 -8.04
CA MET A 157 -17.36 6.05 -8.43
C MET A 157 -17.75 6.21 -9.92
N LEU A 158 -17.89 7.44 -10.40
CA LEU A 158 -18.14 7.70 -11.82
C LEU A 158 -16.98 7.20 -12.69
N ALA A 159 -15.73 7.49 -12.30
CA ALA A 159 -14.55 7.01 -13.01
C ALA A 159 -14.51 5.48 -13.09
N ALA A 160 -14.81 4.78 -11.99
CA ALA A 160 -14.91 3.33 -11.94
C ALA A 160 -15.90 2.78 -12.97
N LEU A 161 -17.08 3.39 -13.05
CA LEU A 161 -18.13 2.97 -13.98
C LEU A 161 -17.71 3.19 -15.44
N MET A 162 -17.05 4.32 -15.73
CA MET A 162 -16.55 4.61 -17.07
C MET A 162 -15.47 3.60 -17.51
N VAL A 163 -14.51 3.31 -16.64
CA VAL A 163 -13.43 2.33 -16.93
C VAL A 163 -13.94 0.90 -16.97
N GLY A 164 -14.91 0.54 -16.12
CA GLY A 164 -15.57 -0.77 -16.21
C GLY A 164 -16.37 -0.92 -17.50
N ALA A 165 -17.04 0.14 -17.95
CA ALA A 165 -17.77 0.13 -19.21
C ALA A 165 -16.85 -0.05 -20.42
N THR A 166 -15.62 0.48 -20.40
CA THR A 166 -14.68 0.27 -21.51
C THR A 166 -14.30 -1.19 -21.70
N SER A 167 -14.12 -1.95 -20.62
CA SER A 167 -13.75 -3.37 -20.77
C SER A 167 -14.89 -4.22 -21.31
N LEU A 168 -16.14 -3.87 -20.97
CA LEU A 168 -17.34 -4.54 -21.48
C LEU A 168 -17.53 -4.23 -22.97
N ALA A 169 -17.42 -2.95 -23.34
CA ALA A 169 -17.70 -2.50 -24.70
C ALA A 169 -16.61 -2.88 -25.72
N ASP A 170 -15.35 -2.99 -25.29
CA ASP A 170 -14.27 -3.47 -26.17
C ASP A 170 -14.44 -4.97 -26.48
N SER A 171 -15.04 -5.73 -25.55
CA SER A 171 -15.30 -7.16 -25.71
C SER A 171 -16.47 -7.46 -26.65
N ASP A 172 -17.54 -6.64 -26.63
CA ASP A 172 -18.66 -6.76 -27.59
C ASP A 172 -18.23 -6.45 -29.04
N SER A 173 -17.12 -5.74 -29.23
CA SER A 173 -16.57 -5.41 -30.55
C SER A 173 -15.65 -6.49 -31.15
N GLN A 174 -15.28 -7.51 -30.36
CA GLN A 174 -14.55 -8.70 -30.82
C GLN A 174 -15.52 -9.88 -30.99
N ASP A 175 -15.88 -10.19 -32.22
CA ASP A 175 -16.79 -11.27 -32.62
C ASP A 175 -16.59 -12.62 -31.88
N ASN A 176 -17.66 -13.10 -31.24
CA ASN A 176 -18.22 -14.46 -31.08
C ASN A 176 -17.36 -15.75 -31.06
N ASN A 177 -16.03 -15.74 -31.14
CA ASN A 177 -15.20 -16.96 -31.28
C ASN A 177 -14.30 -17.29 -30.08
N SER A 178 -14.40 -16.53 -28.98
CA SER A 178 -13.66 -16.82 -27.74
C SER A 178 -14.65 -17.10 -26.61
N ALA A 179 -15.26 -18.29 -26.62
CA ALA A 179 -16.41 -18.70 -25.80
C ALA A 179 -16.20 -18.71 -24.26
N ASN A 180 -15.14 -18.13 -23.70
CA ASN A 180 -14.81 -18.24 -22.27
C ASN A 180 -14.26 -16.96 -21.60
N GLN A 181 -14.18 -15.82 -22.28
CA GLN A 181 -13.73 -14.58 -21.62
C GLN A 181 -14.93 -13.72 -21.25
N HIS A 182 -15.37 -13.82 -19.99
CA HIS A 182 -16.36 -12.92 -19.41
C HIS A 182 -15.66 -11.73 -18.74
N PRO A 183 -15.39 -10.62 -19.46
CA PRO A 183 -14.74 -9.43 -18.89
C PRO A 183 -15.52 -8.88 -17.68
N ALA A 184 -16.84 -9.02 -17.68
CA ALA A 184 -17.72 -8.65 -16.57
C ALA A 184 -17.36 -9.39 -15.27
N PHE A 185 -17.03 -10.69 -15.37
CA PHE A 185 -16.59 -11.48 -14.24
C PHE A 185 -15.24 -11.01 -13.72
N GLY A 186 -14.32 -10.67 -14.63
CA GLY A 186 -13.03 -10.06 -14.27
C GLY A 186 -13.18 -8.74 -13.53
N VAL A 187 -13.99 -7.81 -14.06
CA VAL A 187 -14.31 -6.53 -13.40
C VAL A 187 -14.94 -6.74 -12.03
N PHE A 188 -15.90 -7.67 -11.91
CA PHE A 188 -16.54 -8.01 -10.64
C PHE A 188 -15.52 -8.54 -9.62
N MET A 189 -14.63 -9.43 -10.02
CA MET A 189 -13.57 -9.96 -9.16
C MET A 189 -12.63 -8.85 -8.69
N VAL A 190 -12.23 -7.92 -9.57
CA VAL A 190 -11.39 -6.79 -9.16
C VAL A 190 -12.12 -5.89 -8.15
N VAL A 191 -13.40 -5.57 -8.36
CA VAL A 191 -14.17 -4.77 -7.39
C VAL A 191 -14.32 -5.50 -6.05
N LEU A 192 -14.56 -6.81 -6.07
CA LEU A 192 -14.61 -7.64 -4.87
C LEU A 192 -13.27 -7.63 -4.13
N SER A 193 -12.15 -7.74 -4.85
CA SER A 193 -10.81 -7.63 -4.26
C SER A 193 -10.60 -6.28 -3.58
N CYS A 194 -11.07 -5.18 -4.16
CA CYS A 194 -11.00 -3.85 -3.55
C CYS A 194 -11.80 -3.76 -2.25
N ALA A 195 -12.97 -4.40 -2.17
CA ALA A 195 -13.75 -4.42 -0.93
C ALA A 195 -13.01 -5.19 0.19
N ILE A 196 -12.38 -6.32 -0.14
CA ILE A 196 -11.59 -7.12 0.81
C ILE A 196 -10.34 -6.35 1.24
N GLN A 197 -9.63 -5.72 0.30
CA GLN A 197 -8.45 -4.89 0.58
C GLN A 197 -8.81 -3.69 1.48
N ALA A 198 -10.00 -3.10 1.29
CA ALA A 198 -10.45 -2.01 2.15
C ALA A 198 -10.63 -2.45 3.62
N VAL A 199 -11.03 -3.69 3.86
CA VAL A 199 -11.11 -4.27 5.22
C VAL A 199 -9.71 -4.38 5.82
N GLN A 200 -8.73 -4.88 5.08
CA GLN A 200 -7.33 -4.91 5.51
C GLN A 200 -6.85 -3.51 5.93
N TYR A 201 -7.03 -2.50 5.08
CA TYR A 201 -6.55 -1.14 5.37
C TYR A 201 -7.17 -0.56 6.65
N VAL A 202 -8.45 -0.84 6.90
CA VAL A 202 -9.13 -0.42 8.13
C VAL A 202 -8.65 -1.20 9.35
N LEU A 203 -8.36 -2.50 9.19
CA LEU A 203 -7.79 -3.33 10.26
C LEU A 203 -6.38 -2.88 10.62
N GLU A 204 -5.54 -2.59 9.63
CA GLU A 204 -4.21 -2.04 9.85
C GLU A 204 -4.30 -0.71 10.59
N GLU A 205 -5.09 0.24 10.09
CA GLU A 205 -5.25 1.55 10.72
C GLU A 205 -5.67 1.42 12.19
N LYS A 206 -6.64 0.55 12.48
CA LYS A 206 -7.06 0.29 13.86
C LYS A 206 -5.94 -0.35 14.70
N LEU A 207 -5.16 -1.25 14.11
CA LEU A 207 -4.02 -1.88 14.79
C LEU A 207 -2.89 -0.87 15.08
N MET A 208 -2.69 0.14 14.23
CA MET A 208 -1.72 1.21 14.47
C MET A 208 -2.17 2.18 15.57
N ASP A 209 -3.48 2.47 15.66
CA ASP A 209 -4.07 3.42 16.62
C ASP A 209 -4.05 2.85 18.06
N GLU A 210 -4.10 1.52 18.21
CA GLU A 210 -4.17 0.84 19.52
C GLU A 210 -2.79 0.55 20.17
N GLY A 211 -1.64 0.82 19.52
CA GLY A 211 -0.31 0.44 20.03
C GLY A 211 0.87 1.34 19.64
N ASP A 212 2.06 1.03 20.17
CA ASP A 212 3.33 1.64 19.75
C ASP A 212 3.51 1.39 18.25
N SER A 213 3.41 2.45 17.44
CA SER A 213 3.27 2.31 16.00
C SER A 213 4.49 1.62 15.37
N ALA A 214 4.23 0.53 14.63
CA ALA A 214 5.24 -0.27 13.93
C ALA A 214 5.91 0.53 12.79
N PRO A 215 7.22 0.36 12.48
CA PRO A 215 7.80 0.98 11.32
C PRO A 215 7.21 0.31 10.09
N PRO A 216 6.99 1.04 9.00
CA PRO A 216 6.16 0.56 7.89
C PRO A 216 6.83 -0.59 7.15
N LEU A 217 8.15 -0.52 7.04
CA LEU A 217 8.96 -1.56 6.43
C LEU A 217 8.91 -2.87 7.25
N VAL A 218 8.69 -2.80 8.57
CA VAL A 218 8.49 -4.00 9.40
C VAL A 218 7.08 -4.54 9.22
N VAL A 219 6.06 -3.67 9.13
CA VAL A 219 4.67 -4.09 8.86
C VAL A 219 4.59 -4.86 7.55
N VAL A 220 5.04 -4.25 6.45
CA VAL A 220 5.10 -4.89 5.12
C VAL A 220 5.91 -6.19 5.15
N GLY A 221 7.06 -6.17 5.83
CA GLY A 221 7.89 -7.35 5.95
C GLY A 221 7.23 -8.50 6.71
N MET A 222 6.48 -8.20 7.78
CA MET A 222 5.75 -9.19 8.57
C MET A 222 4.50 -9.70 7.89
N GLU A 223 3.81 -8.85 7.12
CA GLU A 223 2.76 -9.28 6.20
C GLU A 223 3.30 -10.24 5.14
N GLY A 224 4.50 -9.97 4.60
CA GLY A 224 5.25 -10.91 3.78
C GLY A 224 5.43 -12.28 4.44
N VAL A 225 5.88 -12.30 5.70
CA VAL A 225 6.11 -13.55 6.44
C VAL A 225 4.81 -14.32 6.67
N TRP A 226 3.77 -13.67 7.18
CA TRP A 226 2.48 -14.33 7.42
C TRP A 226 1.79 -14.74 6.12
N GLY A 227 1.87 -13.90 5.08
CA GLY A 227 1.38 -14.20 3.74
C GLY A 227 2.06 -15.42 3.14
N LEU A 228 3.39 -15.57 3.26
CA LEU A 228 4.09 -16.79 2.85
C LEU A 228 3.63 -18.02 3.61
N ILE A 229 3.48 -17.92 4.94
CA ILE A 229 3.02 -19.02 5.80
C ILE A 229 1.61 -19.44 5.38
N LEU A 230 0.67 -18.50 5.29
CA LEU A 230 -0.71 -18.76 4.91
C LEU A 230 -0.81 -19.30 3.48
N THR A 231 -0.05 -18.75 2.53
CA THR A 231 -0.04 -19.27 1.15
C THR A 231 0.47 -20.71 1.10
N SER A 232 1.58 -20.99 1.79
CA SER A 232 2.24 -22.31 1.74
C SER A 232 1.47 -23.40 2.49
N PHE A 233 0.88 -23.07 3.66
CA PHE A 233 0.26 -24.06 4.54
C PHE A 233 -1.27 -24.08 4.52
N VAL A 234 -1.92 -23.08 3.91
CA VAL A 234 -3.38 -23.02 3.80
C VAL A 234 -3.81 -23.03 2.33
N VAL A 235 -3.32 -22.09 1.53
CA VAL A 235 -3.78 -21.94 0.14
C VAL A 235 -3.34 -23.09 -0.75
N TYR A 236 -2.05 -23.44 -0.76
CA TYR A 236 -1.56 -24.54 -1.59
C TYR A 236 -2.25 -25.88 -1.25
N PRO A 237 -2.35 -26.32 0.02
CA PRO A 237 -3.10 -27.53 0.36
C PRO A 237 -4.54 -27.54 -0.16
N ILE A 238 -5.24 -26.41 -0.10
CA ILE A 238 -6.58 -26.27 -0.67
C ILE A 238 -6.51 -26.38 -2.21
N ALA A 239 -5.55 -25.71 -2.85
CA ALA A 239 -5.37 -25.75 -4.31
C ALA A 239 -5.05 -27.15 -4.84
N TYR A 240 -4.34 -27.99 -4.07
CA TYR A 240 -4.13 -29.40 -4.42
C TYR A 240 -5.42 -30.24 -4.36
N LEU A 241 -6.33 -29.91 -3.44
CA LEU A 241 -7.60 -30.64 -3.24
C LEU A 241 -8.69 -30.21 -4.23
N VAL A 242 -8.66 -28.97 -4.70
CA VAL A 242 -9.64 -28.44 -5.65
C VAL A 242 -9.30 -28.95 -7.05
N PRO A 243 -10.23 -29.64 -7.75
CA PRO A 243 -9.99 -30.13 -9.10
C PRO A 243 -9.80 -28.96 -10.07
N GLY A 244 -8.80 -29.08 -10.95
CA GLY A 244 -8.51 -28.06 -11.95
C GLY A 244 -7.66 -28.59 -13.11
N ASN A 245 -7.29 -27.67 -13.99
CA ASN A 245 -6.59 -27.97 -15.25
C ASN A 245 -5.09 -28.31 -15.07
N ASP A 246 -4.57 -28.20 -13.85
CA ASP A 246 -3.15 -28.38 -13.56
C ASP A 246 -2.90 -29.77 -12.94
N LEU A 247 -2.82 -30.78 -13.81
CA LEU A 247 -2.61 -32.19 -13.43
C LEU A 247 -3.67 -32.73 -12.45
N GLY A 248 -4.92 -32.23 -12.55
CA GLY A 248 -6.03 -32.63 -11.68
C GLY A 248 -6.21 -31.76 -10.44
N SER A 249 -5.36 -30.76 -10.22
CA SER A 249 -5.49 -29.75 -9.17
C SER A 249 -5.68 -28.35 -9.76
N HIS A 250 -6.09 -27.38 -8.95
CA HIS A 250 -6.27 -26.00 -9.39
C HIS A 250 -4.94 -25.33 -9.75
N GLU A 251 -3.94 -25.46 -8.86
CA GLU A 251 -2.57 -25.03 -9.13
C GLU A 251 -1.60 -25.85 -8.28
N ARG A 252 -0.53 -26.32 -8.90
CA ARG A 252 0.51 -27.14 -8.29
C ARG A 252 1.81 -26.36 -8.18
N PHE A 253 2.37 -26.33 -6.96
CA PHE A 253 3.66 -25.67 -6.72
C PHE A 253 4.80 -26.38 -7.45
N ASP A 254 4.76 -27.71 -7.52
CA ASP A 254 5.76 -28.52 -8.21
C ASP A 254 5.75 -28.26 -9.73
N ASP A 255 4.58 -28.07 -10.33
CA ASP A 255 4.47 -27.72 -11.75
C ASP A 255 5.01 -26.31 -12.02
N ALA A 256 4.61 -25.32 -11.22
CA ALA A 256 5.12 -23.96 -11.33
C ALA A 256 6.66 -23.89 -11.17
N TYR A 257 7.21 -24.68 -10.25
CA TYR A 257 8.66 -24.79 -10.06
C TYR A 257 9.36 -25.41 -11.27
N GLN A 258 8.80 -26.48 -11.85
CA GLN A 258 9.36 -27.10 -13.04
C GLN A 258 9.28 -26.17 -14.27
N MET A 259 8.15 -25.52 -14.48
CA MET A 259 7.97 -24.51 -15.53
C MET A 259 9.02 -23.39 -15.42
N LEU A 260 9.31 -22.94 -14.19
CA LEU A 260 10.34 -21.95 -13.92
C LEU A 260 11.75 -22.47 -14.25
N MET A 261 12.07 -23.72 -13.90
CA MET A 261 13.39 -24.29 -14.17
C MET A 261 13.63 -24.55 -15.66
N ASN A 262 12.58 -24.86 -16.41
CA ASN A 262 12.66 -25.16 -17.84
C ASN A 262 12.78 -23.93 -18.74
N SER A 263 12.39 -22.72 -18.27
CA SER A 263 12.41 -21.50 -19.08
C SER A 263 13.31 -20.42 -18.49
N GLY A 264 14.41 -20.11 -19.20
CA GLY A 264 15.31 -19.01 -18.81
C GLY A 264 14.62 -17.64 -18.82
N LEU A 265 13.62 -17.46 -19.69
CA LEU A 265 12.80 -16.24 -19.71
C LEU A 265 11.93 -16.12 -18.46
N ALA A 266 11.33 -17.23 -17.99
CA ALA A 266 10.55 -17.24 -16.75
C ALA A 266 11.44 -16.90 -15.54
N GLN A 267 12.67 -17.43 -15.48
CA GLN A 267 13.62 -17.13 -14.39
C GLN A 267 13.97 -15.65 -14.34
N MET A 268 14.29 -15.05 -15.48
CA MET A 268 14.57 -13.62 -15.57
C MET A 268 13.36 -12.76 -15.20
N ALA A 269 12.17 -13.14 -15.66
CA ALA A 269 10.93 -12.43 -15.33
C ALA A 269 10.64 -12.49 -13.82
N VAL A 270 10.78 -13.65 -13.18
CA VAL A 270 10.62 -13.80 -11.72
C VAL A 270 11.66 -12.98 -10.96
N LEU A 271 12.93 -13.00 -11.39
CA LEU A 271 13.98 -12.20 -10.75
C LEU A 271 13.66 -10.71 -10.81
N ILE A 272 13.26 -10.20 -11.98
CA ILE A 272 12.85 -8.80 -12.16
C ILE A 272 11.62 -8.51 -11.30
N TYR A 273 10.63 -9.40 -11.27
CA TYR A 273 9.42 -9.23 -10.46
C TYR A 273 9.74 -9.05 -8.97
N LEU A 274 10.60 -9.92 -8.41
CA LEU A 274 11.06 -9.83 -7.02
C LEU A 274 11.81 -8.52 -6.73
N LEU A 275 12.75 -8.13 -7.60
CA LEU A 275 13.53 -6.91 -7.44
C LEU A 275 12.66 -5.65 -7.50
N VAL A 276 11.69 -5.64 -8.40
CA VAL A 276 10.81 -4.49 -8.61
C VAL A 276 9.81 -4.33 -7.46
N ILE A 277 9.27 -5.42 -6.89
CA ILE A 277 8.42 -5.35 -5.69
C ILE A 277 9.23 -4.89 -4.48
N MET A 278 10.42 -5.47 -4.27
CA MET A 278 11.31 -5.05 -3.19
C MET A 278 11.66 -3.56 -3.32
N GLY A 279 12.03 -3.11 -4.53
CA GLY A 279 12.31 -1.72 -4.83
C GLY A 279 11.11 -0.81 -4.56
N TYR A 280 9.92 -1.21 -5.02
CA TYR A 280 8.68 -0.48 -4.78
C TYR A 280 8.41 -0.30 -3.29
N ASN A 281 8.51 -1.37 -2.48
CA ASN A 281 8.30 -1.29 -1.03
C ASN A 281 9.26 -0.30 -0.35
N VAL A 282 10.53 -0.29 -0.75
CA VAL A 282 11.54 0.64 -0.20
C VAL A 282 11.29 2.08 -0.66
N PHE A 283 11.08 2.30 -1.95
CA PHE A 283 10.88 3.65 -2.50
C PHE A 283 9.55 4.26 -2.05
N ALA A 284 8.49 3.47 -1.95
CA ALA A 284 7.19 3.93 -1.47
C ALA A 284 7.28 4.48 -0.03
N VAL A 285 7.96 3.76 0.87
CA VAL A 285 8.25 4.22 2.24
C VAL A 285 9.17 5.45 2.22
N SER A 286 10.18 5.45 1.34
CA SER A 286 11.14 6.56 1.21
C SER A 286 10.48 7.85 0.72
N VAL A 287 9.49 7.78 -0.17
CA VAL A 287 8.69 8.93 -0.64
C VAL A 287 7.96 9.56 0.53
N THR A 288 7.36 8.76 1.40
CA THR A 288 6.66 9.29 2.57
C THR A 288 7.63 9.91 3.58
N TYR A 289 8.81 9.31 3.75
CA TYR A 289 9.87 9.82 4.63
C TYR A 289 10.43 11.16 4.14
N LEU A 290 10.85 11.24 2.87
CA LEU A 290 11.52 12.42 2.31
C LEU A 290 10.54 13.53 1.91
N LEU A 291 9.37 13.19 1.37
CA LEU A 291 8.40 14.17 0.89
C LEU A 291 7.28 14.37 1.92
N ASN A 292 6.20 13.58 1.85
CA ASN A 292 5.12 13.45 2.84
C ASN A 292 4.10 12.41 2.33
N SER A 293 3.07 12.14 3.14
CA SER A 293 2.00 11.20 2.80
C SER A 293 1.12 11.66 1.63
N ILE A 294 1.09 12.97 1.32
CA ILE A 294 0.38 13.51 0.15
C ILE A 294 1.10 13.08 -1.13
N TRP A 295 2.42 13.18 -1.17
CA TRP A 295 3.23 12.75 -2.33
C TRP A 295 3.20 11.24 -2.52
N HIS A 296 3.12 10.46 -1.45
CA HIS A 296 2.88 9.01 -1.55
C HIS A 296 1.51 8.71 -2.17
N ALA A 297 0.44 9.38 -1.72
CA ALA A 297 -0.88 9.25 -2.34
C ALA A 297 -0.87 9.70 -3.81
N ILE A 298 -0.11 10.75 -4.17
CA ILE A 298 0.06 11.17 -5.56
C ILE A 298 0.75 10.05 -6.36
N LEU A 299 1.82 9.44 -5.84
CA LEU A 299 2.52 8.33 -6.50
C LEU A 299 1.55 7.19 -6.87
N ASP A 300 0.68 6.79 -5.95
CA ASP A 300 -0.31 5.75 -6.20
C ASP A 300 -1.31 6.11 -7.29
N ASN A 301 -1.76 7.37 -7.34
CA ASN A 301 -2.69 7.85 -8.36
C ASN A 301 -2.05 7.98 -9.75
N PHE A 302 -0.74 8.22 -9.83
CA PHE A 302 -0.01 8.29 -11.09
C PHE A 302 0.36 6.91 -11.64
N ARG A 303 0.42 5.88 -10.79
CA ARG A 303 0.78 4.52 -11.22
C ARG A 303 -0.13 3.98 -12.33
N PRO A 304 -1.48 4.01 -12.24
CA PRO A 304 -2.34 3.58 -13.35
C PRO A 304 -2.06 4.28 -14.68
N ILE A 305 -1.75 5.58 -14.62
CA ILE A 305 -1.46 6.38 -15.82
C ILE A 305 -0.16 5.92 -16.45
N THR A 306 0.88 5.74 -15.63
CA THR A 306 2.16 5.22 -16.14
C THR A 306 2.02 3.82 -16.70
N VAL A 307 1.26 2.94 -16.04
CA VAL A 307 1.00 1.57 -16.50
C VAL A 307 0.31 1.59 -17.87
N TRP A 308 -0.76 2.38 -18.02
CA TRP A 308 -1.45 2.52 -19.31
C TRP A 308 -0.57 3.14 -20.41
N ALA A 309 0.19 4.19 -20.07
CA ALA A 309 1.12 4.82 -21.02
C ALA A 309 2.23 3.84 -21.47
N THR A 310 2.76 3.04 -20.55
CA THR A 310 3.74 1.99 -20.89
C THR A 310 3.13 0.85 -21.69
N ASP A 311 1.86 0.48 -21.44
CA ASP A 311 1.18 -0.59 -22.18
C ASP A 311 0.95 -0.18 -23.65
N LEU A 312 0.57 1.09 -23.89
CA LEU A 312 0.53 1.68 -25.22
C LEU A 312 1.91 1.75 -25.87
N MET A 313 2.93 2.16 -25.11
CA MET A 313 4.30 2.24 -25.63
C MET A 313 4.84 0.88 -26.05
N LEU A 314 4.55 -0.16 -25.26
CA LEU A 314 4.90 -1.55 -25.58
C LEU A 314 4.22 -2.02 -26.87
N PHE A 315 2.94 -1.68 -27.07
CA PHE A 315 2.20 -2.07 -28.27
C PHE A 315 2.80 -1.47 -29.55
N TYR A 316 3.07 -0.16 -29.55
CA TYR A 316 3.50 0.56 -30.75
C TYR A 316 5.01 0.55 -31.02
N PHE A 317 5.85 0.61 -29.99
CA PHE A 317 7.29 0.83 -30.17
C PHE A 317 8.14 -0.43 -29.97
N PHE A 318 7.79 -1.30 -29.03
CA PHE A 318 8.65 -2.42 -28.66
C PHE A 318 8.23 -3.74 -29.26
N THR A 319 6.93 -4.01 -29.31
CA THR A 319 6.43 -5.38 -29.53
C THR A 319 5.68 -5.58 -30.84
N GLN A 320 5.61 -4.55 -31.69
CA GLN A 320 4.94 -4.58 -33.00
C GLN A 320 3.52 -5.20 -32.97
N GLY A 321 2.79 -5.00 -31.86
CA GLY A 321 1.42 -5.49 -31.69
C GLY A 321 1.24 -6.81 -30.92
N GLU A 322 2.30 -7.49 -30.46
CA GLU A 322 2.15 -8.74 -29.68
C GLU A 322 1.79 -8.51 -28.19
N PHE A 323 2.38 -7.49 -27.55
CA PHE A 323 2.17 -7.15 -26.15
C PHE A 323 1.78 -5.68 -25.99
N GLY A 324 0.73 -5.42 -25.21
CA GLY A 324 0.22 -4.10 -24.90
C GLY A 324 -1.22 -3.88 -25.35
N GLU A 325 -1.82 -2.76 -24.95
CA GLU A 325 -3.16 -2.36 -25.36
C GLU A 325 -3.10 -1.42 -26.57
N ARG A 326 -3.87 -1.72 -27.61
CA ARG A 326 -4.01 -0.85 -28.79
C ARG A 326 -4.85 0.37 -28.44
N TRP A 327 -4.62 1.50 -29.12
CA TRP A 327 -5.52 2.64 -29.00
C TRP A 327 -6.84 2.36 -29.75
N THR A 328 -7.96 2.30 -29.02
CA THR A 328 -9.32 2.17 -29.57
C THR A 328 -10.17 3.40 -29.31
N ILE A 329 -11.39 3.44 -29.86
CA ILE A 329 -12.38 4.47 -29.53
C ILE A 329 -12.72 4.44 -28.03
N TRP A 330 -12.75 3.26 -27.41
CA TRP A 330 -13.01 3.09 -25.99
C TRP A 330 -11.85 3.57 -25.11
N SER A 331 -10.61 3.61 -25.64
CA SER A 331 -9.47 4.21 -24.94
C SER A 331 -9.67 5.70 -24.63
N TRP A 332 -10.48 6.43 -25.41
CA TRP A 332 -10.87 7.81 -25.06
C TRP A 332 -11.74 7.86 -23.80
N LEU A 333 -12.69 6.94 -23.67
CA LEU A 333 -13.52 6.82 -22.48
C LEU A 333 -12.68 6.41 -21.26
N GLN A 334 -11.70 5.53 -21.46
CA GLN A 334 -10.73 5.14 -20.43
C GLN A 334 -9.87 6.33 -19.98
N LEU A 335 -9.39 7.17 -20.91
CA LEU A 335 -8.64 8.39 -20.61
C LEU A 335 -9.48 9.39 -19.81
N VAL A 336 -10.74 9.61 -20.20
CA VAL A 336 -11.64 10.48 -19.42
C VAL A 336 -11.91 9.88 -18.03
N GLY A 337 -12.06 8.56 -17.93
CA GLY A 337 -12.15 7.85 -16.65
C GLY A 337 -10.92 8.10 -15.77
N MET A 338 -9.71 8.00 -16.33
CA MET A 338 -8.44 8.29 -15.65
C MET A 338 -8.37 9.72 -15.12
N LEU A 339 -8.73 10.71 -15.95
CA LEU A 339 -8.72 12.11 -15.55
C LEU A 339 -9.77 12.39 -14.46
N THR A 340 -10.94 11.77 -14.57
CA THR A 340 -12.01 11.86 -13.56
C THR A 340 -11.56 11.25 -12.23
N LEU A 341 -10.82 10.14 -12.27
CA LEU A 341 -10.24 9.50 -11.08
C LEU A 341 -9.20 10.39 -10.38
N LEU A 342 -8.31 11.01 -11.16
CA LEU A 342 -7.35 11.98 -10.62
C LEU A 342 -8.07 13.17 -9.99
N ALA A 343 -9.07 13.72 -10.66
CA ALA A 343 -9.85 14.84 -10.15
C ALA A 343 -10.60 14.46 -8.86
N GLY A 344 -11.27 13.30 -8.84
CA GLY A 344 -11.98 12.78 -7.67
C GLY A 344 -11.06 12.58 -6.48
N THR A 345 -9.87 12.01 -6.72
CA THR A 345 -8.88 11.80 -5.65
C THR A 345 -8.23 13.11 -5.19
N ALA A 346 -8.00 14.07 -6.09
CA ALA A 346 -7.52 15.41 -5.72
C ALA A 346 -8.54 16.20 -4.88
N VAL A 347 -9.84 16.08 -5.19
CA VAL A 347 -10.95 16.64 -4.41
C VAL A 347 -11.05 15.95 -3.05
N TYR A 348 -11.01 14.62 -3.01
CA TYR A 348 -11.05 13.84 -1.78
C TYR A 348 -9.90 14.24 -0.83
N ASN A 349 -8.69 14.33 -1.38
CA ASN A 349 -7.52 14.74 -0.64
C ASN A 349 -7.55 16.23 -0.28
N GLY A 350 -8.42 17.06 -0.85
CA GLY A 350 -8.44 18.51 -0.61
C GLY A 350 -7.22 19.24 -1.21
N THR A 351 -6.54 18.62 -2.18
CA THR A 351 -5.55 19.29 -3.03
C THR A 351 -6.26 20.26 -3.98
N LEU A 352 -7.41 19.83 -4.51
CA LEU A 352 -8.30 20.69 -5.28
C LEU A 352 -9.38 21.24 -4.34
N ARG A 353 -9.32 22.55 -4.06
CA ARG A 353 -10.27 23.24 -3.19
C ARG A 353 -11.51 23.65 -3.99
N LEU A 354 -12.64 23.04 -3.71
CA LEU A 354 -13.95 23.46 -4.20
C LEU A 354 -14.44 24.71 -3.44
N PRO A 355 -15.01 25.71 -4.14
CA PRO A 355 -15.57 26.91 -3.50
C PRO A 355 -16.74 26.54 -2.58
N GLY A 356 -16.85 27.22 -1.43
CA GLY A 356 -17.96 27.03 -0.48
C GLY A 356 -17.74 25.96 0.61
N PHE A 357 -16.59 25.27 0.63
CA PHE A 357 -16.26 24.29 1.68
C PHE A 357 -15.14 24.81 2.60
N VAL A 358 -15.23 24.44 3.89
CA VAL A 358 -14.20 24.78 4.89
C VAL A 358 -13.11 23.72 4.90
N TYR A 359 -11.93 24.11 4.41
CA TYR A 359 -10.70 23.34 4.50
C TYR A 359 -9.97 23.77 5.77
N LEU A 360 -9.68 22.80 6.65
CA LEU A 360 -8.79 23.04 7.77
C LEU A 360 -7.36 22.85 7.25
N GLU A 361 -6.60 23.94 7.16
CA GLU A 361 -5.14 23.85 7.05
C GLU A 361 -4.61 23.31 8.38
N PRO A 362 -3.67 22.34 8.38
CA PRO A 362 -2.91 22.06 9.57
C PRO A 362 -2.21 23.36 9.99
N LEU A 363 -2.21 23.68 11.28
CA LEU A 363 -1.41 24.80 11.80
C LEU A 363 0.03 24.62 11.31
N ASP A 364 0.49 25.56 10.48
CA ASP A 364 1.92 25.73 10.17
C ASP A 364 2.62 26.16 11.47
N GLU A 365 2.85 25.24 12.40
CA GLU A 365 3.69 25.46 13.57
C GLU A 365 4.88 24.48 13.56
N ALA A 366 6.05 25.06 13.29
CA ALA A 366 7.40 24.56 13.48
C ALA A 366 7.83 23.33 12.64
N MET A 367 8.73 23.61 11.70
CA MET A 367 9.64 22.64 11.11
C MET A 367 10.43 21.89 12.20
N THR A 368 9.92 20.72 12.62
CA THR A 368 10.71 19.56 13.02
C THR A 368 9.98 18.31 12.50
N PRO A 369 10.64 17.45 11.70
CA PRO A 369 9.99 16.30 11.08
C PRO A 369 9.84 15.17 12.10
N ILE A 370 8.83 15.23 12.96
CA ILE A 370 8.40 14.07 13.75
C ILE A 370 7.06 13.63 13.17
N ARG A 371 7.14 12.75 12.17
CA ARG A 371 6.00 12.15 11.49
C ARG A 371 5.74 10.79 12.12
N THR A 372 4.55 10.62 12.71
CA THR A 372 4.13 9.37 13.35
C THR A 372 4.05 8.21 12.34
N PRO A 373 4.29 6.95 12.76
CA PRO A 373 4.23 5.79 11.87
C PRO A 373 2.82 5.43 11.37
N GLU A 374 1.76 5.97 11.99
CA GLU A 374 0.37 5.92 11.47
C GLU A 374 0.26 6.47 10.04
N ALA A 375 1.10 7.43 9.66
CA ALA A 375 1.08 8.05 8.34
C ALA A 375 1.60 7.14 7.21
N LEU A 376 2.15 5.97 7.56
CA LEU A 376 2.96 5.17 6.65
C LEU A 376 2.38 3.78 6.35
N THR A 377 1.36 3.34 7.08
CA THR A 377 0.83 1.98 6.96
C THR A 377 -0.59 1.95 6.39
N ALA A 378 -1.38 3.00 6.60
CA ALA A 378 -2.65 3.15 5.92
C ALA A 378 -2.44 3.70 4.49
N SER A 379 -2.26 2.79 3.53
CA SER A 379 -2.26 3.09 2.10
C SER A 379 -3.45 3.97 1.68
N ALA A 380 -3.17 4.93 0.81
CA ALA A 380 -4.10 5.84 0.13
C ALA A 380 -4.91 6.89 0.95
N PHE A 381 -5.03 6.83 2.29
CA PHE A 381 -6.03 7.64 3.02
C PHE A 381 -5.58 8.41 4.27
N SER A 382 -4.33 8.87 4.33
CA SER A 382 -3.81 9.66 5.48
C SER A 382 -4.42 11.06 5.66
N ARG A 383 -5.52 11.40 4.99
CA ARG A 383 -6.37 12.56 5.33
C ARG A 383 -7.73 12.16 5.93
N SER A 384 -7.84 10.97 6.54
CA SER A 384 -8.91 10.71 7.51
C SER A 384 -8.73 11.65 8.72
N PRO A 385 -9.80 12.19 9.34
CA PRO A 385 -9.73 13.12 10.49
C PRO A 385 -9.15 12.52 11.80
N LEU A 386 -8.26 11.53 11.72
CA LEU A 386 -7.55 10.92 12.86
C LEU A 386 -6.31 11.69 13.30
N ILE A 387 -5.71 12.53 12.43
CA ILE A 387 -4.75 13.57 12.87
C ILE A 387 -5.41 14.43 13.98
N THR A 388 -6.74 14.52 13.98
CA THR A 388 -7.51 15.22 15.00
C THR A 388 -7.76 14.41 16.27
N ARG A 389 -7.72 13.07 16.30
CA ARG A 389 -8.00 12.31 17.55
C ARG A 389 -6.81 12.33 18.51
N ASN A 390 -5.60 12.06 18.02
CA ASN A 390 -4.39 12.17 18.85
C ASN A 390 -4.10 13.62 19.25
N ALA A 391 -4.32 14.58 18.35
CA ALA A 391 -4.26 16.02 18.67
C ALA A 391 -5.39 16.48 19.61
N MET A 392 -6.62 15.95 19.50
CA MET A 392 -7.71 16.25 20.43
C MET A 392 -7.45 15.64 21.81
N LYS A 393 -6.92 14.41 21.88
CA LYS A 393 -6.57 13.75 23.14
C LYS A 393 -5.43 14.51 23.83
N ALA A 394 -4.42 14.96 23.09
CA ALA A 394 -3.38 15.87 23.57
C ALA A 394 -3.97 17.21 24.06
N ALA A 395 -4.91 17.80 23.32
CA ALA A 395 -5.57 19.05 23.70
C ALA A 395 -6.50 18.92 24.92
N GLU A 396 -7.17 17.77 25.07
CA GLU A 396 -8.04 17.43 26.19
C GLU A 396 -7.23 17.25 27.49
N ILE A 397 -6.10 16.53 27.41
CA ILE A 397 -5.18 16.33 28.55
C ILE A 397 -4.49 17.65 28.91
N ALA A 398 -4.06 18.44 27.92
CA ALA A 398 -3.50 19.77 28.16
C ALA A 398 -4.54 20.73 28.79
N ARG A 399 -5.82 20.66 28.43
CA ARG A 399 -6.88 21.44 29.09
C ARG A 399 -7.06 21.07 30.56
N ARG A 400 -6.89 19.79 30.91
CA ARG A 400 -7.01 19.28 32.28
C ARG A 400 -5.75 19.52 33.12
N THR A 401 -4.64 19.98 32.52
CA THR A 401 -3.43 20.28 33.27
C THR A 401 -3.59 21.64 33.99
N PRO A 402 -3.41 21.72 35.32
CA PRO A 402 -3.68 22.95 36.08
C PRO A 402 -2.69 24.09 35.79
N ASN A 403 -1.42 23.74 35.54
CA ASN A 403 -0.33 24.70 35.38
C ASN A 403 -0.16 25.09 33.89
N PRO A 404 -0.25 26.38 33.51
CA PRO A 404 -0.18 26.82 32.11
C PRO A 404 1.12 26.43 31.39
N ASN A 405 2.26 26.43 32.08
CA ASN A 405 3.55 26.02 31.48
C ASN A 405 3.61 24.51 31.16
N ASP A 406 2.81 23.70 31.87
CA ASP A 406 2.75 22.25 31.66
C ASP A 406 1.75 21.87 30.56
N ARG A 407 0.82 22.75 30.21
CA ARG A 407 -0.11 22.53 29.09
C ARG A 407 0.64 22.46 27.77
N ASP A 408 1.61 23.34 27.59
CA ASP A 408 2.45 23.35 26.41
C ASP A 408 3.48 22.22 26.45
N ARG A 409 3.91 21.78 27.64
CA ARG A 409 4.72 20.55 27.82
C ARG A 409 3.96 19.30 27.40
N VAL A 410 2.72 19.12 27.85
CA VAL A 410 1.85 18.00 27.49
C VAL A 410 1.49 18.04 26.00
N ARG A 411 1.16 19.20 25.45
CA ARG A 411 0.95 19.36 24.01
C ARG A 411 2.17 18.93 23.21
N ARG A 412 3.37 19.33 23.66
CA ARG A 412 4.63 18.94 23.02
C ARG A 412 4.95 17.46 23.23
N GLU A 413 4.76 16.88 24.41
CA GLU A 413 5.01 15.45 24.68
C GLU A 413 4.13 14.52 23.83
N PHE A 414 2.88 14.91 23.57
CA PHE A 414 1.97 14.13 22.70
C PHE A 414 2.11 14.45 21.20
N MET A 415 2.72 15.59 20.82
CA MET A 415 2.97 15.95 19.42
C MET A 415 4.42 15.67 18.97
N THR A 416 5.34 15.49 19.90
CA THR A 416 6.76 15.21 19.65
C THR A 416 7.16 14.01 20.49
N GLU A 417 7.25 12.84 19.85
CA GLU A 417 8.11 11.79 20.37
C GLU A 417 9.57 12.27 20.27
N TYR A 418 10.03 12.82 21.39
CA TYR A 418 11.41 13.11 21.80
C TYR A 418 12.10 14.37 21.27
N GLN A 419 12.53 15.19 22.22
CA GLN A 419 13.68 16.09 22.09
C GLN A 419 14.51 15.97 23.39
N PRO A 420 15.86 15.95 23.34
CA PRO A 420 16.67 15.94 24.55
C PRO A 420 16.69 17.33 25.17
N LEU A 421 16.30 17.45 26.44
CA LEU A 421 16.50 18.68 27.21
C LEU A 421 17.88 18.66 27.87
N ALA A 422 18.63 19.75 27.66
CA ALA A 422 19.98 19.99 28.18
C ALA A 422 19.99 20.55 29.61
N ASP A 423 18.90 20.39 30.39
CA ASP A 423 18.74 21.07 31.68
C ASP A 423 18.72 20.11 32.87
N SER A 424 19.70 20.29 33.77
CA SER A 424 19.95 19.42 34.92
C SER A 424 18.90 19.50 36.03
N GLU A 425 18.04 20.53 36.04
CA GLU A 425 17.00 20.69 37.06
C GLU A 425 15.76 19.80 36.84
N SER A 426 15.61 19.23 35.64
CA SER A 426 14.45 18.41 35.26
C SER A 426 14.42 16.98 35.87
N ARG A 427 15.41 16.61 36.69
CA ARG A 427 15.58 15.26 37.27
C ARG A 427 14.67 14.93 38.46
N ARG A 428 13.81 15.83 38.94
CA ARG A 428 12.89 15.51 40.03
C ARG A 428 11.68 14.74 39.50
N ARG A 429 11.74 13.40 39.56
CA ARG A 429 10.56 12.54 39.42
C ARG A 429 9.57 12.89 40.54
N ILE A 430 8.35 13.27 40.17
CA ILE A 430 7.22 13.33 41.10
C ILE A 430 6.30 12.16 40.74
N ASP A 431 6.07 11.29 41.73
CA ASP A 431 5.19 10.13 41.64
C ASP A 431 3.71 10.61 41.53
N PRO A 432 2.80 9.87 40.86
CA PRO A 432 1.46 10.35 40.51
C PRO A 432 0.48 10.45 41.69
N ALA A 433 0.97 10.34 42.94
CA ALA A 433 0.19 10.47 44.16
C ALA A 433 0.53 11.70 45.03
N GLY A 434 1.48 12.56 44.62
CA GLY A 434 1.67 13.87 45.27
C GLY A 434 2.18 13.84 46.72
N HIS A 435 2.91 12.80 47.15
CA HIS A 435 3.60 12.79 48.44
C HIS A 435 5.10 13.07 48.28
N THR A 436 5.55 14.19 48.86
CA THR A 436 6.95 14.54 49.04
C THR A 436 7.51 13.72 50.22
N TYR A 437 8.27 12.66 49.96
CA TYR A 437 9.15 12.13 50.99
C TYR A 437 10.36 13.06 51.08
N GLY A 438 10.46 13.76 52.21
CA GLY A 438 11.62 14.57 52.56
C GLY A 438 12.88 13.72 52.58
N SER A 439 13.95 14.31 52.06
CA SER A 439 15.32 13.82 52.20
C SER A 439 15.65 13.62 53.69
N LEU A 440 15.95 12.39 54.09
CA LEU A 440 16.78 12.13 55.26
C LEU A 440 18.22 12.02 54.76
N GLU A 441 18.96 13.12 54.86
CA GLU A 441 20.42 13.12 54.91
C GLU A 441 20.83 12.95 56.38
N THR A 442 21.39 11.78 56.70
CA THR A 442 22.71 11.62 57.35
C THR A 442 23.23 10.24 57.00
#